data_AF-A0A0G1VYR6-F1
#
_entry.id   AF-A0A0G1VYR6-F1
#
_cell.length_a   1.000
_cell.length_b   1.000
_cell.length_c   1.000
_cell.angle_alpha   90.00
_cell.angle_beta   90.00
_cell.angle_gamma   90.00
#
_symmetry.space_group_name_H-M   'P 1'
#
loop_
_entity.id
_entity.type
_entity.pdbx_description
1 polymer ?
#
loop_
_entity_poly.entity_id
_entity_poly.type
_entity_poly.pdbx_seq_one_letter_code
_entity_poly.pdbx_strand_id
1 'polypeptide(L)'
;MTEKAQQTIKELLAKLPKEAQDTINAVDWIKISEEIGNEYLFDEGDVNVFQTITGLVLAGMTSPDFYAKRIEEEVSIGTERAEEIRDEAVKRIFTPMADKRMGLLKANLKGSEPAWHQNVDFILSGGDYTAFFKKPENDSGNGPLTDQKV
;
A
#
# COMPACT_ATOMS: atom_id res chain seq x y z
N MET A 1 -9.27 20.34 12.58
CA MET A 1 -10.11 19.19 12.24
C MET A 1 -11.25 19.27 13.21
N THR A 2 -12.49 19.17 12.73
CA THR A 2 -13.61 19.16 13.68
C THR A 2 -13.57 17.84 14.44
N GLU A 3 -13.83 17.85 15.75
CA GLU A 3 -13.85 16.65 16.59
C GLU A 3 -14.76 15.56 16.00
N LYS A 4 -15.83 15.98 15.30
CA LYS A 4 -16.77 15.11 14.60
C LYS A 4 -16.12 14.30 13.46
N ALA A 5 -15.21 14.89 12.69
CA ALA A 5 -14.49 14.20 11.61
C ALA A 5 -13.49 13.17 12.17
N GLN A 6 -12.73 13.52 13.21
CA GLN A 6 -11.86 12.58 13.92
C GLN A 6 -12.66 11.39 14.46
N GLN A 7 -13.79 11.67 15.10
CA GLN A 7 -14.62 10.64 15.72
C GLN A 7 -15.16 9.68 14.65
N THR A 8 -15.61 10.23 13.52
CA THR A 8 -16.13 9.42 12.40
C THR A 8 -15.04 8.53 11.81
N ILE A 9 -13.83 9.05 11.59
CA ILE A 9 -12.70 8.25 11.09
C ILE A 9 -12.34 7.15 12.09
N LYS A 10 -12.25 7.47 13.39
CA LYS A 10 -11.99 6.46 14.44
C LYS A 10 -13.05 5.36 14.46
N GLU A 11 -14.32 5.71 14.32
CA GLU A 11 -15.42 4.75 14.25
C GLU A 11 -15.34 3.86 13.00
N LEU A 12 -14.95 4.42 11.85
CA LEU A 12 -14.75 3.65 10.63
C LEU A 12 -13.57 2.68 10.76
N LEU A 13 -12.45 3.16 11.30
CA LEU A 13 -11.27 2.33 11.54
C LEU A 13 -11.55 1.21 12.55
N ALA A 14 -12.35 1.46 13.59
CA ALA A 14 -12.76 0.46 14.57
C ALA A 14 -13.66 -0.65 14.01
N LYS A 15 -14.31 -0.41 12.85
CA LYS A 15 -15.15 -1.41 12.15
C LYS A 15 -14.35 -2.30 11.22
N LEU A 16 -13.07 -1.98 10.96
CA LEU A 16 -12.23 -2.80 10.09
C LEU A 16 -11.92 -4.16 10.74
N PRO A 17 -11.59 -5.20 9.96
CA PRO A 17 -11.08 -6.45 10.52
C PRO A 17 -9.85 -6.23 11.40
N LYS A 18 -9.67 -7.06 12.42
CA LYS A 18 -8.58 -6.91 13.40
C LYS A 18 -7.19 -6.79 12.75
N GLU A 19 -6.92 -7.57 11.71
CA GLU A 19 -5.66 -7.50 10.95
C GLU A 19 -5.41 -6.10 10.34
N ALA A 20 -6.46 -5.46 9.82
CA ALA A 20 -6.37 -4.12 9.27
C ALA A 20 -6.20 -3.07 10.38
N GLN A 21 -6.90 -3.23 11.52
CA GLN A 21 -6.70 -2.37 12.69
C GLN A 21 -5.26 -2.46 13.22
N ASP A 22 -4.73 -3.67 13.38
CA ASP A 22 -3.37 -3.91 13.88
C ASP A 22 -2.32 -3.31 12.93
N THR A 23 -2.55 -3.41 11.61
CA THR A 23 -1.68 -2.80 10.60
C THR A 23 -1.70 -1.27 10.67
N ILE A 24 -2.89 -0.66 10.76
CA ILE A 24 -3.05 0.79 10.81
C ILE A 24 -2.49 1.36 12.11
N ASN A 25 -2.71 0.68 13.24
CA ASN A 25 -2.20 1.09 14.55
C ASN A 25 -0.68 0.93 14.68
N ALA A 26 -0.02 0.16 13.80
CA ALA A 26 1.42 -0.02 13.80
C ALA A 26 2.20 1.18 13.25
N VAL A 27 1.50 2.14 12.64
CA VAL A 27 2.08 3.35 12.04
C VAL A 27 1.33 4.56 12.57
N ASP A 28 2.05 5.52 13.16
CA ASP A 28 1.47 6.78 13.65
C ASP A 28 1.18 7.75 12.50
N TRP A 29 0.23 7.36 11.66
CA TRP A 29 -0.09 8.06 10.42
C TRP A 29 -0.63 9.47 10.66
N ILE A 30 -1.23 9.75 11.83
CA ILE A 30 -1.69 11.09 12.21
C ILE A 30 -0.50 12.02 12.38
N LYS A 31 0.50 11.60 13.17
CA LYS A 31 1.70 12.38 13.37
C LYS A 31 2.51 12.53 12.07
N ILE A 32 2.64 11.46 11.29
CA ILE A 32 3.39 11.51 10.02
C ILE A 32 2.71 12.45 9.02
N SER A 33 1.37 12.44 8.94
CA SER A 33 0.66 13.37 8.05
C SER A 33 0.73 14.83 8.53
N GLU A 34 0.80 15.07 9.84
CA GLU A 34 1.11 16.39 10.40
C GLU A 34 2.53 16.85 10.01
N GLU A 35 3.53 15.99 10.15
CA GLU A 35 4.90 16.29 9.75
C GLU A 35 5.01 16.63 8.26
N ILE A 36 4.37 15.82 7.39
CA ILE A 36 4.31 16.09 5.94
C ILE A 36 3.61 17.43 5.69
N GLY A 37 2.43 17.68 6.27
CA GLY A 37 1.73 18.95 6.06
C GLY A 37 2.59 20.16 6.46
N ASN A 38 3.30 20.07 7.58
CA ASN A 38 4.22 21.11 8.03
C ASN A 38 5.41 21.33 7.08
N GLU A 39 5.99 20.26 6.54
CA GLU A 39 7.07 20.34 5.53
C GLU A 39 6.61 21.07 4.26
N TYR A 40 5.34 20.90 3.90
CA TYR A 40 4.69 21.60 2.78
C TYR A 40 3.97 22.88 3.18
N LEU A 41 4.25 23.45 4.36
CA LEU A 41 3.73 24.74 4.83
C LEU A 41 2.19 24.82 4.89
N PHE A 42 1.52 23.70 5.14
CA PHE A 42 0.08 23.70 5.39
C PHE A 42 -0.22 24.46 6.67
N ASP A 43 -1.31 25.23 6.66
CA ASP A 43 -1.84 25.77 7.91
C ASP A 43 -2.52 24.67 8.73
N GLU A 44 -2.95 25.02 9.95
CA GLU A 44 -3.61 24.04 10.82
C GLU A 44 -4.87 23.46 10.15
N GLY A 45 -5.64 24.27 9.40
CA GLY A 45 -6.82 23.81 8.67
C GLY A 45 -6.47 22.79 7.59
N ASP A 46 -5.44 23.07 6.81
CA ASP A 46 -4.97 22.24 5.70
C ASP A 46 -4.36 20.92 6.19
N VAL A 47 -3.55 20.95 7.27
CA VAL A 47 -3.04 19.72 7.93
C VAL A 47 -4.19 18.82 8.34
N ASN A 48 -5.25 19.42 8.88
CA ASN A 48 -6.42 18.70 9.36
C ASN A 48 -7.25 18.10 8.21
N VAL A 49 -7.37 18.81 7.09
CA VAL A 49 -7.98 18.29 5.86
C VAL A 49 -7.16 17.12 5.32
N PHE A 50 -5.83 17.27 5.25
CA PHE A 50 -4.93 16.23 4.79
C PHE A 50 -4.99 14.96 5.65
N GLN A 51 -5.01 15.09 6.98
CA GLN A 51 -5.25 13.99 7.91
C GLN A 51 -6.59 13.29 7.65
N THR A 52 -7.64 14.06 7.35
CA THR A 52 -8.97 13.52 7.04
C THR A 52 -8.95 12.70 5.76
N ILE A 53 -8.37 13.22 4.68
CA ILE A 53 -8.23 12.51 3.40
C ILE A 53 -7.45 11.21 3.61
N THR A 54 -6.33 11.28 4.34
CA THR A 54 -5.48 10.11 4.65
C THR A 54 -6.26 9.04 5.41
N GLY A 55 -7.00 9.44 6.45
CA GLY A 55 -7.84 8.53 7.23
C GLY A 55 -8.95 7.86 6.39
N LEU A 56 -9.53 8.58 5.42
CA LEU A 56 -10.53 8.02 4.51
C LEU A 56 -9.95 6.98 3.55
N VAL A 57 -8.72 7.18 3.07
CA VAL A 57 -8.00 6.18 2.27
C VAL A 57 -7.72 4.93 3.11
N LEU A 58 -7.23 5.10 4.35
CA LEU A 58 -6.97 3.99 5.26
C LEU A 58 -8.24 3.21 5.63
N ALA A 59 -9.37 3.90 5.76
CA ALA A 59 -10.67 3.28 6.00
C ALA A 59 -11.27 2.60 4.75
N GLY A 60 -10.61 2.66 3.59
CA GLY A 60 -11.11 2.12 2.33
C GLY A 60 -12.31 2.88 1.75
N MET A 61 -12.59 4.09 2.24
CA MET A 61 -13.70 4.94 1.77
C MET A 61 -13.30 5.71 0.51
N THR A 62 -12.04 5.67 0.11
CA THR A 62 -11.48 6.43 -1.00
C THR A 62 -10.37 5.62 -1.65
N SER A 63 -10.36 5.57 -2.98
CA SER A 63 -9.28 4.91 -3.71
C SER A 63 -7.97 5.68 -3.53
N PRO A 64 -6.83 4.98 -3.31
CA PRO A 64 -5.51 5.59 -3.39
C PRO A 64 -5.27 6.37 -4.69
N ASP A 65 -5.88 5.96 -5.80
CA ASP A 65 -5.74 6.63 -7.10
C ASP A 65 -6.29 8.06 -7.11
N PHE A 66 -7.24 8.37 -6.22
CA PHE A 66 -7.82 9.72 -6.07
C PHE A 66 -7.15 10.54 -4.97
N TYR A 67 -6.08 10.02 -4.36
CA TYR A 67 -5.49 10.65 -3.17
C TYR A 67 -4.87 12.01 -3.49
N ALA A 68 -3.98 12.10 -4.48
CA ALA A 68 -3.39 13.37 -4.93
C ALA A 68 -4.47 14.38 -5.36
N LYS A 69 -5.42 13.92 -6.18
CA LYS A 69 -6.53 14.75 -6.65
C LYS A 69 -7.34 15.36 -5.49
N ARG A 70 -7.61 14.59 -4.44
CA ARG A 70 -8.33 15.13 -3.28
C ARG A 70 -7.50 16.10 -2.45
N ILE A 71 -6.20 15.89 -2.34
CA ILE A 71 -5.31 16.85 -1.67
C ILE A 71 -5.32 18.17 -2.45
N GLU A 72 -5.22 18.10 -3.78
CA GLU A 72 -5.32 19.25 -4.67
C GLU A 72 -6.64 20.02 -4.47
N GLU A 73 -7.77 19.31 -4.55
CA GLU A 73 -9.11 19.91 -4.47
C GLU A 73 -9.43 20.50 -3.08
N GLU A 74 -9.09 19.79 -2.00
CA GLU A 74 -9.52 20.17 -0.65
C GLU A 74 -8.52 21.10 0.05
N VAL A 75 -7.23 21.02 -0.30
CA VAL A 75 -6.18 21.90 0.22
C VAL A 75 -5.88 23.07 -0.74
N SER A 76 -6.54 23.10 -1.90
CA SER A 76 -6.42 24.20 -2.89
C SER A 76 -4.96 24.46 -3.33
N ILE A 77 -4.19 23.40 -3.52
CA ILE A 77 -2.80 23.47 -4.00
C ILE A 77 -2.70 23.07 -5.47
N GLY A 78 -1.55 23.30 -6.11
CA GLY A 78 -1.32 22.86 -7.48
C GLY A 78 -1.12 21.35 -7.59
N THR A 79 -1.52 20.78 -8.74
CA THR A 79 -1.44 19.34 -9.04
C THR A 79 -0.05 18.75 -8.77
N GLU A 80 1.02 19.40 -9.23
CA GLU A 80 2.41 18.93 -9.04
C GLU A 80 2.75 18.77 -7.55
N ARG A 81 2.40 19.76 -6.73
CA ARG A 81 2.63 19.73 -5.29
C ARG A 81 1.77 18.67 -4.59
N ALA A 82 0.55 18.45 -5.06
CA ALA A 82 -0.30 17.39 -4.52
C ALA A 82 0.26 15.99 -4.81
N GLU A 83 0.89 15.79 -5.97
CA GLU A 83 1.57 14.54 -6.31
C GLU A 83 2.83 14.31 -5.47
N GLU A 84 3.62 15.35 -5.21
CA GLU A 84 4.78 15.27 -4.30
C GLU A 84 4.36 14.86 -2.88
N ILE A 85 3.27 15.46 -2.37
CA ILE A 85 2.72 15.13 -1.05
C ILE A 85 2.19 13.70 -1.02
N ARG A 86 1.49 13.27 -2.09
CA ARG A 86 1.07 11.88 -2.25
C ARG A 86 2.27 10.94 -2.15
N ASP A 87 3.35 11.23 -2.86
CA ASP A 87 4.53 10.38 -2.87
C ASP A 87 5.21 10.28 -1.51
N GLU A 88 5.31 11.40 -0.79
CA GLU A 88 5.88 11.40 0.55
C GLU A 88 4.99 10.64 1.55
N ALA A 89 3.68 10.77 1.42
CA ALA A 89 2.72 9.99 2.21
C ALA A 89 2.75 8.50 1.87
N VAL A 90 2.89 8.12 0.59
CA VAL A 90 3.11 6.73 0.17
C VAL A 90 4.34 6.17 0.85
N LYS A 91 5.46 6.88 0.77
CA LYS A 91 6.73 6.46 1.33
C LYS A 91 6.73 6.37 2.87
N ARG A 92 6.11 7.32 3.58
CA ARG A 92 6.18 7.41 5.05
C ARG A 92 5.01 6.74 5.77
N ILE A 93 3.86 6.60 5.12
CA ILE A 93 2.64 6.04 5.75
C ILE A 93 2.31 4.70 5.11
N PHE A 94 2.01 4.68 3.81
CA PHE A 94 1.41 3.50 3.18
C PHE A 94 2.42 2.35 2.98
N THR A 95 3.67 2.64 2.59
CA THR A 95 4.72 1.63 2.43
C THR A 95 5.05 0.95 3.76
N PRO A 96 5.31 1.67 4.88
CA PRO A 96 5.53 1.03 6.17
C PRO A 96 4.33 0.19 6.64
N MET A 97 3.10 0.62 6.37
CA MET A 97 1.91 -0.19 6.66
C MET A 97 1.87 -1.47 5.82
N ALA A 98 2.17 -1.39 4.52
CA ALA A 98 2.23 -2.56 3.65
C ALA A 98 3.30 -3.57 4.12
N ASP A 99 4.47 -3.07 4.54
CA ASP A 99 5.54 -3.89 5.09
C ASP A 99 5.14 -4.58 6.40
N LYS A 100 4.42 -3.86 7.29
CA LYS A 100 3.88 -4.44 8.53
C LYS A 100 2.86 -5.53 8.25
N ARG A 101 1.92 -5.29 7.34
CA ARG A 101 0.94 -6.29 6.91
C ARG A 101 1.63 -7.54 6.35
N MET A 102 2.64 -7.35 5.50
CA MET A 102 3.44 -8.44 4.94
C MET A 102 4.16 -9.24 6.05
N GLY A 103 4.72 -8.56 7.04
CA GLY A 103 5.35 -9.19 8.20
C GLY A 103 4.38 -10.04 9.02
N LEU A 104 3.18 -9.51 9.29
CA LEU A 104 2.13 -10.23 10.00
C LEU A 104 1.65 -11.47 9.23
N LEU A 105 1.44 -11.34 7.91
CA LEU A 105 1.05 -12.45 7.05
C LEU A 105 2.11 -13.56 7.07
N LYS A 106 3.39 -13.22 6.90
CA LYS A 106 4.51 -14.17 6.96
C LYS A 106 4.60 -14.87 8.32
N ALA A 107 4.38 -14.15 9.43
CA ALA A 107 4.40 -14.72 10.77
C ALA A 107 3.26 -15.73 10.99
N ASN A 108 2.05 -15.39 10.54
CA ASN A 108 0.88 -16.26 10.64
C ASN A 108 1.03 -17.54 9.79
N LEU A 109 1.76 -17.48 8.68
CA LEU A 109 1.95 -18.60 7.76
C LEU A 109 3.14 -19.51 8.12
N LYS A 110 4.15 -19.01 8.85
CA LYS A 110 5.24 -19.85 9.38
C LYS A 110 4.77 -20.95 10.34
N GLY A 111 3.56 -20.84 10.89
CA GLY A 111 2.93 -21.84 11.75
C GLY A 111 2.21 -22.97 10.99
N SER A 112 2.07 -22.89 9.67
CA SER A 112 1.26 -23.79 8.84
C SER A 112 2.06 -24.37 7.66
N GLU A 113 2.52 -25.62 7.82
CA GLU A 113 3.14 -26.51 6.82
C GLU A 113 4.35 -26.00 5.99
N PRO A 114 5.18 -26.90 5.41
CA PRO A 114 6.50 -26.56 4.85
C PRO A 114 6.48 -25.61 3.63
N ALA A 115 5.33 -25.42 2.98
CA ALA A 115 5.19 -24.72 1.70
C ALA A 115 4.65 -23.28 1.80
N TRP A 116 4.70 -22.66 2.98
CA TRP A 116 4.09 -21.35 3.25
C TRP A 116 4.47 -20.23 2.25
N HIS A 117 5.71 -20.24 1.74
CA HIS A 117 6.20 -19.28 0.76
C HIS A 117 5.41 -19.33 -0.57
N GLN A 118 5.05 -20.54 -1.04
CA GLN A 118 4.29 -20.74 -2.28
C GLN A 118 2.86 -20.22 -2.16
N ASN A 119 2.25 -20.39 -0.98
CA ASN A 119 0.90 -19.90 -0.72
C ASN A 119 0.86 -18.36 -0.66
N VAL A 120 1.89 -17.72 -0.09
CA VAL A 120 2.01 -16.25 -0.08
C VAL A 120 2.10 -15.73 -1.51
N ASP A 121 3.05 -16.26 -2.29
CA ASP A 121 3.27 -15.81 -3.66
C ASP A 121 2.01 -16.00 -4.53
N PHE A 122 1.26 -17.08 -4.30
CA PHE A 122 -0.01 -17.36 -4.99
C PHE A 122 -1.13 -16.40 -4.60
N ILE A 123 -1.29 -16.11 -3.31
CA ILE A 123 -2.30 -15.15 -2.83
C ILE A 123 -1.99 -13.75 -3.36
N LEU A 124 -0.71 -13.37 -3.38
CA LEU A 124 -0.26 -12.05 -3.84
C LEU A 124 -0.34 -11.88 -5.36
N SER A 125 -0.18 -12.96 -6.13
CA SER A 125 -0.37 -12.93 -7.58
C SER A 125 -1.85 -12.90 -8.00
N GLY A 126 -2.78 -12.91 -7.05
CA GLY A 126 -4.22 -13.03 -7.35
C GLY A 126 -4.60 -14.40 -7.89
N GLY A 127 -3.80 -15.42 -7.58
CA GLY A 127 -3.95 -16.76 -8.11
C GLY A 127 -3.33 -16.97 -9.50
N ASP A 128 -2.50 -16.02 -9.96
CA ASP A 128 -1.73 -16.17 -11.19
C ASP A 128 -0.55 -17.13 -10.97
N TYR A 129 -0.69 -18.35 -11.52
CA TYR A 129 0.31 -19.40 -11.44
C TYR A 129 1.54 -19.14 -12.33
N THR A 130 1.50 -18.15 -13.24
CA THR A 130 2.60 -17.91 -14.20
C THR A 130 3.90 -17.47 -13.52
N ALA A 131 3.84 -16.90 -12.32
CA ALA A 131 5.01 -16.57 -11.49
C ALA A 131 5.82 -17.81 -11.05
N PHE A 132 5.23 -19.00 -11.06
CA PHE A 132 5.88 -20.25 -10.66
C PHE A 132 6.46 -21.06 -11.82
N PHE A 133 6.14 -20.69 -13.06
CA PHE A 133 6.75 -21.30 -14.23
C PHE A 133 7.98 -20.50 -14.62
N LYS A 134 9.18 -21.10 -14.49
CA LYS A 134 10.37 -20.57 -15.16
C LYS A 134 10.05 -20.48 -16.64
N LYS A 135 10.04 -19.28 -17.20
CA LYS A 135 10.11 -19.11 -18.66
C LYS A 135 11.29 -19.98 -19.12
N PRO A 136 11.11 -20.87 -20.11
CA PRO A 136 12.25 -21.53 -20.70
C PRO A 136 13.20 -20.42 -21.13
N GLU A 137 14.39 -20.40 -20.56
CA GLU A 137 15.47 -19.58 -21.09
C GLU A 137 15.54 -19.92 -22.57
N ASN A 138 15.50 -18.90 -23.42
CA ASN A 138 15.75 -19.07 -24.85
C ASN A 138 17.16 -19.63 -25.00
N ASP A 139 17.26 -20.94 -24.96
CA ASP A 139 18.47 -21.70 -25.22
C ASP A 139 18.77 -21.53 -26.71
N SER A 140 19.43 -20.41 -26.99
CA SER A 140 20.01 -20.06 -28.28
C SER A 140 21.27 -20.90 -28.44
N GLY A 141 21.09 -22.23 -28.46
CA GLY A 141 22.15 -23.22 -28.43
C GLY A 141 22.00 -24.19 -29.60
N ASN A 142 22.73 -23.90 -30.68
CA ASN A 142 23.01 -24.80 -31.79
C ASN A 142 23.28 -26.24 -31.32
N GLY A 143 22.55 -27.22 -31.86
CA GLY A 143 22.87 -28.65 -31.81
C GLY A 143 22.65 -29.30 -33.19
N PRO A 144 23.54 -30.22 -33.63
CA PRO A 144 23.77 -30.48 -35.05
C PRO A 144 22.73 -31.40 -35.70
N LEU A 145 22.45 -31.13 -36.98
CA LEU A 145 21.81 -32.07 -37.90
C LEU A 145 22.75 -33.26 -38.14
N THR A 146 22.37 -34.44 -37.66
CA THR A 146 22.96 -35.70 -38.14
C THR A 146 21.99 -36.37 -39.10
N ASP A 147 22.39 -36.36 -40.38
CA ASP A 147 21.94 -37.28 -41.40
C ASP A 147 22.08 -38.74 -40.92
N GLN A 148 21.02 -39.54 -41.07
CA GLN A 148 21.16 -40.99 -41.21
C GLN A 148 20.54 -41.44 -42.53
N LYS A 149 21.42 -41.71 -43.49
CA LYS A 149 21.21 -42.71 -44.54
C LYS A 149 21.22 -44.10 -43.92
N VAL A 150 20.20 -44.91 -44.20
CA VAL A 150 20.35 -46.30 -44.72
C VAL A 150 19.22 -46.52 -45.73
#